data_AF-A0A8J8A1L3-F1
#
_entry.id   AF-A0A8J8A1L3-F1
#
_cell.length_a   1.000
_cell.length_b   1.000
_cell.length_c   1.000
_cell.angle_alpha   90.00
_cell.angle_beta   90.00
_cell.angle_gamma   90.00
#
_symmetry.space_group_name_H-M   'P 1'
#
loop_
_entity.id
_entity.type
_entity.pdbx_description
1 polymer ?
#
loop_
_entity_poly.entity_id
_entity_poly.type
_entity_poly.pdbx_seq_one_letter_code
_entity_poly.pdbx_strand_id
1 'polypeptide(L)'
;MDALEPLEQLAETFDVLSKMLLEMALPSAQFIIALAFYGVVLYLWNILGVTPNTPFYSVMVSLSSAIWVGIGLLGLAGTLSALRHLEELPF
;
A
#
# COMPACT_ATOMS: atom_id res chain seq x y z
N MET A 1 6.25 8.51 -44.50
CA MET A 1 5.92 8.43 -43.06
C MET A 1 7.11 7.77 -42.42
N ASP A 2 7.90 8.54 -41.68
CA ASP A 2 9.14 8.08 -41.08
C ASP A 2 8.81 7.10 -39.96
N ALA A 3 9.39 5.89 -40.03
CA ALA A 3 9.20 4.86 -39.02
C ALA A 3 9.76 5.25 -37.63
N LEU A 4 10.42 6.40 -37.52
CA LEU A 4 10.93 6.99 -36.29
C LEU A 4 9.84 7.66 -35.43
N GLU A 5 8.87 8.33 -36.04
CA GLU A 5 7.73 8.95 -35.33
C GLU A 5 6.94 7.96 -34.44
N PRO A 6 6.54 6.77 -34.93
CA PRO A 6 5.84 5.81 -34.09
C PRO A 6 6.74 5.18 -33.02
N LEU A 7 8.06 5.14 -33.21
CA LEU A 7 9.01 4.66 -32.19
C LEU A 7 9.22 5.69 -31.08
N GLU A 8 9.30 6.98 -31.40
CA GLU A 8 9.35 8.07 -30.41
C GLU A 8 8.05 8.14 -29.60
N GLN A 9 6.89 8.05 -30.25
CA GLN A 9 5.61 7.98 -29.55
C GLN A 9 5.52 6.76 -28.61
N LEU A 10 6.03 5.60 -29.04
CA LEU A 10 6.05 4.41 -28.19
C LEU A 10 6.93 4.62 -26.96
N ALA A 11 8.10 5.26 -27.13
CA ALA A 11 9.03 5.54 -26.05
C ALA A 11 8.46 6.56 -25.04
N GLU A 12 7.83 7.65 -25.52
CA GLU A 12 7.12 8.60 -24.65
C GLU A 12 5.97 7.93 -23.89
N THR A 13 5.18 7.11 -24.57
CA THR A 13 4.09 6.36 -23.94
C THR A 13 4.63 5.44 -22.85
N PHE A 14 5.77 4.77 -23.09
CA PHE A 14 6.41 3.90 -22.11
C PHE A 14 6.94 4.67 -20.90
N ASP A 15 7.53 5.86 -21.11
CA ASP A 15 8.02 6.71 -20.03
C ASP A 15 6.89 7.20 -19.14
N VAL A 16 5.79 7.67 -19.73
CA VAL A 16 4.57 8.08 -19.02
C VAL A 16 3.97 6.91 -18.22
N LEU A 17 3.86 5.74 -18.84
CA LEU A 17 3.30 4.54 -18.20
C LEU A 17 4.18 4.03 -17.05
N SER A 18 5.51 4.14 -17.18
CA SER A 18 6.45 3.79 -16.12
C SER A 18 6.34 4.72 -14.90
N LYS A 19 6.15 6.03 -15.12
CA LYS A 19 5.94 7.02 -14.05
C LYS A 19 4.62 6.76 -13.32
N MET A 20 3.54 6.49 -14.05
CA MET A 20 2.26 6.09 -13.45
C MET A 20 2.38 4.84 -12.58
N LEU A 21 3.06 3.81 -13.09
CA LEU A 21 3.27 2.57 -12.32
C LEU A 21 4.04 2.82 -11.04
N LEU A 22 5.08 3.67 -11.06
CA LEU A 22 5.85 4.04 -9.88
C LEU A 22 5.01 4.83 -8.87
N GLU A 23 4.21 5.79 -9.33
CA GLU A 23 3.34 6.59 -8.47
C GLU A 23 2.21 5.75 -7.85
N MET A 24 1.65 4.80 -8.59
CA MET A 24 0.69 3.81 -8.07
C MET A 24 1.35 2.78 -7.14
N ALA A 25 2.62 2.44 -7.36
CA ALA A 25 3.36 1.52 -6.52
C ALA A 25 3.68 2.10 -5.15
N LEU A 26 3.82 3.42 -5.02
CA LEU A 26 4.17 4.08 -3.76
C LEU A 26 3.14 3.84 -2.62
N PRO A 27 1.83 4.11 -2.80
CA PRO A 27 0.83 3.79 -1.78
C PRO A 27 0.69 2.28 -1.55
N SER A 28 0.89 1.48 -2.59
CA SER A 28 0.91 0.02 -2.52
C SER A 28 2.05 -0.49 -1.63
N ALA A 29 3.24 0.11 -1.74
CA ALA A 29 4.40 -0.21 -0.92
C ALA A 29 4.18 0.19 0.55
N GLN A 30 3.57 1.34 0.82
CA GLN A 30 3.23 1.77 2.18
C GLN A 30 2.25 0.79 2.84
N PHE A 31 1.25 0.31 2.10
CA PHE A 31 0.31 -0.69 2.58
C PHE A 31 0.99 -2.03 2.90
N ILE A 32 1.88 -2.51 2.02
CA ILE A 32 2.66 -3.75 2.23
C ILE A 32 3.56 -3.62 3.47
N ILE A 33 4.24 -2.48 3.65
CA ILE A 33 5.08 -2.21 4.82
C ILE A 33 4.24 -2.25 6.10
N ALA A 34 3.06 -1.62 6.09
CA ALA A 34 2.17 -1.59 7.25
C ALA A 34 1.64 -3.01 7.61
N LEU A 35 1.32 -3.83 6.61
CA LEU A 35 0.99 -5.24 6.78
C LEU A 35 2.14 -6.07 7.37
N ALA A 36 3.36 -5.89 6.84
CA ALA A 36 4.54 -6.57 7.34
C ALA A 36 4.82 -6.19 8.81
N PHE A 37 4.70 -4.90 9.14
CA PHE A 37 4.83 -4.42 10.51
C PHE A 37 3.78 -5.05 11.45
N TYR A 38 2.52 -5.12 11.01
CA TYR A 38 1.47 -5.80 11.76
C TYR A 38 1.79 -7.28 12.01
N GLY A 39 2.31 -7.98 11.00
CA GLY A 39 2.80 -9.36 11.15
C GLY A 39 3.90 -9.49 12.20
N VAL A 40 4.85 -8.56 12.25
CA VAL A 40 5.91 -8.53 13.28
C VAL A 40 5.32 -8.31 14.68
N VAL A 41 4.33 -7.43 14.82
CA VAL A 41 3.65 -7.20 16.11
C VAL A 41 2.94 -8.47 16.59
N LEU A 42 2.20 -9.15 15.72
CA LEU A 42 1.56 -10.44 16.04
C LEU A 42 2.59 -11.50 16.45
N TYR A 43 3.72 -11.56 15.75
CA TYR A 43 4.81 -12.47 16.06
C TYR A 43 5.44 -12.18 17.43
N LEU A 44 5.66 -10.91 17.76
CA LEU A 44 6.15 -10.50 19.08
C LEU A 44 5.17 -10.86 20.20
N TRP A 45 3.86 -10.69 19.98
CA TRP A 45 2.85 -11.13 20.96
C TRP A 45 2.85 -12.63 21.19
N ASN A 46 3.07 -13.42 20.13
CA ASN A 46 3.23 -14.86 20.25
C ASN A 46 4.46 -15.23 21.10
N ILE A 47 5.62 -14.58 20.87
CA ILE A 47 6.84 -14.77 21.67
C ILE A 47 6.62 -14.38 23.14
N LEU A 48 5.93 -13.26 23.38
CA LEU A 48 5.65 -12.75 24.73
C LEU A 48 4.56 -13.54 25.45
N GLY A 49 3.95 -14.56 24.82
CA GLY A 49 2.93 -15.40 25.42
C GLY A 49 1.63 -14.66 25.75
N VAL A 50 1.27 -13.67 24.94
CA VAL A 50 0.02 -12.91 25.12
C VAL A 50 -1.17 -13.85 24.93
N THR A 51 -1.75 -14.28 26.04
CA THR A 51 -2.91 -15.18 26.09
C THR A 51 -4.05 -14.51 26.85
N PRO A 52 -5.31 -14.98 26.74
CA PRO A 52 -6.46 -14.40 27.43
C PRO A 52 -6.30 -14.23 28.95
N ASN A 53 -5.40 -15.01 29.56
CA ASN A 53 -5.13 -14.98 30.98
C ASN A 53 -4.06 -13.95 31.39
N THR A 54 -3.43 -13.26 30.43
CA THR A 54 -2.44 -12.23 30.71
C THR A 54 -3.10 -10.88 31.03
N PRO A 55 -2.58 -10.11 32.01
CA PRO A 55 -3.21 -8.87 32.47
C PRO A 55 -3.32 -7.78 31.39
N PHE A 56 -2.55 -7.89 30.30
CA PHE A 56 -2.55 -6.92 29.21
C PHE A 56 -3.26 -7.42 27.94
N TYR A 57 -3.88 -8.60 27.95
CA TYR A 57 -4.49 -9.21 26.77
C TYR A 57 -5.52 -8.30 26.10
N SER A 58 -6.45 -7.73 26.86
CA SER A 58 -7.51 -6.86 26.33
C SER A 58 -6.95 -5.60 25.68
N VAL A 59 -5.89 -5.03 26.26
CA VAL A 59 -5.19 -3.85 25.72
C VAL A 59 -4.49 -4.21 24.40
N MET A 60 -3.79 -5.34 24.36
CA MET A 60 -3.08 -5.80 23.16
C MET A 60 -4.06 -6.14 22.03
N VAL A 61 -5.19 -6.79 22.32
CA VAL A 61 -6.25 -7.04 21.34
C VAL A 61 -6.83 -5.73 20.80
N SER A 62 -7.14 -4.76 21.68
CA SER A 62 -7.66 -3.46 21.25
C SER A 62 -6.67 -2.70 20.37
N LEU A 63 -5.38 -2.74 20.72
CA LEU A 63 -4.30 -2.16 19.93
C LEU A 63 -4.18 -2.85 18.56
N SER A 64 -4.27 -4.19 18.53
CA SER A 64 -4.27 -4.97 17.29
C SER A 64 -5.40 -4.56 16.36
N SER A 65 -6.62 -4.46 16.88
CA SER A 65 -7.79 -4.05 16.10
C SER A 65 -7.64 -2.62 15.58
N ALA A 66 -7.12 -1.69 16.40
CA ALA A 66 -6.88 -0.31 15.97
C ALA A 66 -5.82 -0.23 14.85
N ILE A 67 -4.73 -0.98 14.96
CA ILE A 67 -3.70 -1.06 13.91
C ILE A 67 -4.29 -1.63 12.63
N TRP A 68 -5.07 -2.72 12.73
CA TRP A 68 -5.70 -3.34 11.57
C TRP A 68 -6.65 -2.40 10.82
N VAL A 69 -7.48 -1.64 11.56
CA VAL A 69 -8.36 -0.61 10.98
C VAL A 69 -7.53 0.49 10.31
N GLY A 70 -6.46 0.95 10.95
CA GLY A 70 -5.56 1.96 10.38
C GLY A 70 -4.91 1.50 9.07
N ILE A 71 -4.47 0.24 9.00
CA ILE A 71 -3.93 -0.36 7.76
C ILE A 71 -5.00 -0.40 6.66
N GLY A 72 -6.23 -0.79 7.00
CA GLY A 72 -7.34 -0.77 6.06
C GLY A 72 -7.60 0.63 5.49
N LEU A 73 -7.60 1.66 6.34
CA LEU A 73 -7.75 3.05 5.92
C LEU A 73 -6.60 3.53 5.04
N LEU A 74 -5.36 3.13 5.33
CA LEU A 74 -4.19 3.44 4.49
C LEU A 74 -4.31 2.78 3.11
N GLY A 75 -4.74 1.52 3.05
CA GLY A 75 -4.97 0.84 1.78
C GLY A 75 -6.05 1.51 0.94
N LEU A 76 -7.15 1.92 1.58
CA LEU A 76 -8.24 2.66 0.92
C LEU A 76 -7.79 4.04 0.43
N ALA A 77 -7.06 4.79 1.26
CA ALA A 77 -6.52 6.09 0.89
C ALA A 77 -5.54 5.98 -0.29
N GLY A 78 -4.68 4.96 -0.27
CA GLY A 78 -3.77 4.66 -1.37
C GLY A 78 -4.50 4.31 -2.67
N THR A 79 -5.55 3.51 -2.58
CA THR A 79 -6.38 3.12 -3.74
C THR A 79 -7.15 4.33 -4.30
N LEU A 80 -7.74 5.16 -3.44
CA LEU A 80 -8.39 6.42 -3.84
C LEU A 80 -7.42 7.40 -4.49
N SER A 81 -6.20 7.53 -3.95
CA SER A 81 -5.16 8.36 -4.54
C SER A 81 -4.77 7.87 -5.94
N ALA A 82 -4.60 6.55 -6.11
CA ALA A 82 -4.31 5.96 -7.41
C ALA A 82 -5.45 6.17 -8.40
N LEU A 83 -6.70 5.96 -7.98
CA LEU A 83 -7.89 6.17 -8.82
C LEU A 83 -8.03 7.63 -9.27
N ARG A 84 -7.83 8.59 -8.36
CA ARG A 84 -7.87 10.02 -8.71
C ARG A 84 -6.78 10.39 -9.69
N HIS A 85 -5.56 9.85 -9.52
CA HIS A 85 -4.49 10.11 -10.48
C HIS A 85 -4.79 9.54 -11.86
N LEU A 86 -5.50 8.40 -11.93
CA LEU A 86 -5.99 7.85 -13.20
C LEU A 86 -7.10 8.70 -13.85
N GLU A 87 -7.95 9.36 -13.05
CA GLU A 87 -8.97 10.30 -13.55
C GLU A 87 -8.37 11.62 -14.07
N GLU A 88 -7.24 12.06 -13.52
CA GLU A 88 -6.53 13.29 -13.91
C GLU A 88 -5.74 13.13 -15.22
N LEU A 89 -5.73 11.93 -15.82
CA LEU A 89 -5.04 11.69 -17.08
C LEU A 89 -5.85 12.19 -18.28
N PRO A 90 -5.27 13.04 -19.15
CA PRO A 90 -5.90 13.43 -20.38
C PRO A 90 -5.92 12.20 -21.30
N PHE A 91 -7.11 11.63 -21.49
CA PHE A 91 -7.37 10.76 -22.63
C PHE A 91 -7.35 11.58 -23.93
#